data_AF-I0Z924-F1
#
_entry.id   AF-I0Z924-F1
#
_cell.length_a   1.000
_cell.length_b   1.000
_cell.length_c   1.000
_cell.angle_alpha   90.00
_cell.angle_beta   90.00
_cell.angle_gamma   90.00
#
_symmetry.space_group_name_H-M   'P 1'
#
loop_
_entity.id
_entity.type
_entity.pdbx_description
1 polymer ?
#
loop_
_entity_poly.entity_id
_entity_poly.type
_entity_poly.pdbx_seq_one_letter_code
_entity_poly.pdbx_strand_id
1 'polypeptide(L)'
;MQAARCALQRFTSRAPSQLRQIRQMSGAVSHEEEIKQMYFWQKVSLAAIPVCVGVAIWDLSHAHEHDHDQIQYPYMHIRTKDFPWGACSLFDTHCWEEQKGGHSEE
;
A
#
# COMPACT_ATOMS: atom_id res chain seq x y z
N MET A 1 71.71 22.93 11.56
CA MET A 1 70.66 23.41 12.49
C MET A 1 69.69 22.26 12.71
N GLN A 2 69.61 21.77 13.94
CA GLN A 2 68.88 20.55 14.31
C GLN A 2 67.36 20.80 14.34
N ALA A 3 66.63 19.74 13.98
CA ALA A 3 65.17 19.65 13.92
C ALA A 3 64.49 19.97 15.25
N ALA A 4 63.28 20.56 15.21
CA ALA A 4 62.26 20.29 16.22
C ALA A 4 60.87 20.84 15.85
N ARG A 5 59.96 19.88 15.64
CA ARG A 5 58.60 19.84 16.21
C ARG A 5 57.49 20.59 15.47
N CYS A 6 56.86 19.85 14.57
CA CYS A 6 55.42 19.88 14.35
C CYS A 6 54.67 19.86 15.69
N ALA A 7 53.92 20.92 15.99
CA ALA A 7 52.96 20.92 17.08
C ALA A 7 51.67 20.23 16.60
N LEU A 8 51.56 18.94 16.91
CA LEU A 8 50.32 18.19 16.81
C LEU A 8 49.25 18.78 17.75
N GLN A 9 48.06 18.96 17.18
CA GLN A 9 46.77 18.56 17.74
C GLN A 9 46.52 18.88 19.23
N ARG A 10 45.68 19.88 19.46
CA ARG A 10 44.60 19.73 20.44
C ARG A 10 43.26 20.02 19.77
N PHE A 11 42.70 18.96 19.21
CA PHE A 11 41.25 18.82 19.10
C PHE A 11 40.66 19.02 20.50
N THR A 12 39.97 20.13 20.71
CA THR A 12 38.99 20.24 21.79
C THR A 12 37.62 20.07 21.16
N SER A 13 37.29 18.84 20.77
CA SER A 13 35.91 18.46 20.56
C SER A 13 35.22 18.50 21.93
N ARG A 14 34.58 19.63 22.24
CA ARG A 14 33.60 19.69 23.33
C ARG A 14 32.45 18.79 22.89
N ALA A 15 32.45 17.54 23.35
CA ALA A 15 31.32 16.65 23.19
C ALA A 15 30.09 17.37 23.78
N PRO A 16 28.98 17.54 23.01
CA PRO A 16 27.74 17.94 23.65
C PRO A 16 27.39 16.84 24.64
N SER A 17 27.25 17.20 25.92
CA SER A 17 26.58 16.34 26.89
C SER A 17 25.30 15.85 26.23
N GLN A 18 25.19 14.55 26.00
CA GLN A 18 23.97 13.94 25.49
C GLN A 18 22.89 14.26 26.52
N LEU A 19 22.08 15.29 26.25
CA LEU A 19 20.84 15.51 26.96
C LEU A 19 20.10 14.20 26.84
N ARG A 20 19.86 13.55 27.98
CA ARG A 20 19.13 12.30 28.08
C ARG A 20 17.84 12.49 27.30
N GLN A 21 17.75 11.90 26.10
CA GLN A 21 16.54 11.92 25.30
C GLN A 21 15.54 11.05 26.04
N ILE A 22 14.79 11.66 26.96
CA ILE A 22 13.69 11.01 27.65
C ILE A 22 12.70 10.66 26.54
N ARG A 23 12.54 9.36 26.28
CA ARG A 23 11.50 8.86 25.39
C ARG A 23 10.17 9.13 26.06
N GLN A 24 9.57 10.28 25.79
CA GLN A 24 8.23 10.58 26.27
C GLN A 24 7.25 9.93 25.30
N MET A 25 6.88 8.70 25.61
CA MET A 25 5.85 7.98 24.89
C MET A 25 4.49 8.52 25.36
N SER A 26 3.81 9.23 24.45
CA SER A 26 2.38 9.59 24.49
C SER A 26 1.85 10.42 25.67
N GLY A 27 2.70 10.97 26.55
CA GLY A 27 2.21 11.69 27.75
C GLY A 27 2.87 13.03 28.05
N ALA A 28 3.67 13.58 27.14
CA ALA A 28 4.38 14.84 27.36
C ALA A 28 4.27 15.87 26.24
N VAL A 29 3.39 15.58 25.28
CA VAL A 29 2.91 16.57 24.33
C VAL A 29 1.80 17.32 25.05
N SER A 30 1.82 18.64 24.98
CA SER A 30 0.81 19.42 25.67
C SER A 30 -0.55 19.27 24.97
N HIS A 31 -1.66 19.39 25.71
CA HIS A 31 -3.00 19.15 25.15
C HIS A 31 -3.30 20.05 23.94
N GLU A 32 -2.75 21.26 23.91
CA GLU A 32 -2.84 22.17 22.77
C GLU A 32 -2.04 21.70 21.53
N GLU A 33 -0.96 20.95 21.71
CA GLU A 33 -0.20 20.36 20.61
C GLU A 33 -0.93 19.15 20.02
N GLU A 34 -1.57 18.34 20.86
CA GLU A 34 -2.41 17.20 20.42
C GLU A 34 -3.59 17.67 19.57
N ILE A 35 -4.29 18.72 20.02
CA ILE A 35 -5.39 19.34 19.27
C ILE A 35 -4.92 19.84 17.90
N LYS A 36 -3.75 20.50 17.83
CA LYS A 36 -3.18 20.99 16.56
C LYS A 36 -2.84 19.83 15.62
N GLN A 37 -2.25 18.75 16.14
CA GLN A 37 -1.92 17.55 15.36
C GLN A 37 -3.20 16.88 14.82
N MET A 38 -4.25 16.75 15.63
CA MET A 38 -5.55 16.24 15.19
C MET A 38 -6.11 17.06 14.02
N TYR A 39 -6.16 18.39 14.15
CA TYR A 39 -6.67 19.25 13.09
C TYR A 39 -5.81 19.24 11.82
N PHE A 40 -4.50 19.08 11.96
CA PHE A 40 -3.61 18.91 10.80
C PHE A 40 -3.98 17.66 10.01
N TRP A 41 -4.06 16.50 10.68
CA TRP A 41 -4.40 15.24 10.01
C TRP A 41 -5.82 15.23 9.47
N GLN A 42 -6.78 15.86 10.17
CA GLN A 42 -8.13 16.03 9.64
C GLN A 42 -8.13 16.79 8.31
N LYS A 43 -7.36 17.88 8.21
CA LYS A 43 -7.23 18.65 6.95
C LYS A 43 -6.53 17.84 5.86
N VAL A 44 -5.49 17.08 6.21
CA VAL A 44 -4.79 16.20 5.27
C VAL A 44 -5.74 15.13 4.72
N SER A 45 -6.52 14.47 5.58
CA SER A 45 -7.50 13.48 5.13
C SER A 45 -8.59 14.10 4.25
N LEU A 46 -9.11 15.28 4.61
CA LEU A 46 -10.07 15.99 3.78
C LEU A 46 -9.50 16.38 2.41
N ALA A 47 -8.20 16.70 2.33
CA ALA A 47 -7.52 16.95 1.07
C ALA A 47 -7.25 15.66 0.27
N ALA A 48 -7.10 14.51 0.93
CA ALA A 48 -6.91 13.21 0.27
C ALA A 48 -8.19 12.69 -0.40
N ILE A 49 -9.36 12.98 0.15
CA ILE A 49 -10.66 12.56 -0.40
C ILE A 49 -10.81 12.92 -1.89
N PRO A 50 -10.66 14.18 -2.35
CA PRO A 50 -10.82 14.51 -3.77
C PRO A 50 -9.78 13.82 -4.66
N VAL A 51 -8.58 13.51 -4.13
CA VAL A 51 -7.57 12.74 -4.87
C VAL A 51 -8.04 11.31 -5.10
N CYS A 52 -8.51 10.63 -4.05
CA CYS A 52 -9.06 9.28 -4.16
C CYS A 52 -10.29 9.23 -5.09
N VAL A 53 -11.17 10.23 -5.03
CA VAL A 53 -12.32 10.34 -5.93
C VAL A 53 -11.87 10.54 -7.37
N GLY A 54 -10.87 11.39 -7.63
CA GLY A 54 -10.33 11.61 -8.96
C GLY A 54 -9.74 10.34 -9.57
N VAL A 55 -8.95 9.59 -8.80
CA VAL A 55 -8.40 8.29 -9.22
C VAL A 55 -9.51 7.28 -9.47
N ALA A 56 -10.52 7.19 -8.59
CA ALA A 56 -11.65 6.29 -8.79
C ALA A 56 -12.42 6.60 -10.08
N ILE A 57 -12.65 7.88 -10.39
CA ILE A 57 -13.28 8.28 -11.66
C ILE A 57 -12.40 7.86 -12.84
N TRP A 58 -11.09 8.07 -12.75
CA TRP A 58 -10.15 7.67 -13.80
C TRP A 58 -10.18 6.17 -14.05
N ASP A 59 -10.03 5.35 -13.00
CA ASP A 59 -10.02 3.90 -13.10
C ASP A 59 -11.35 3.34 -13.63
N LEU A 60 -12.48 3.91 -13.21
CA LEU A 60 -13.81 3.49 -13.66
C LEU A 60 -14.17 4.03 -15.05
N SER A 61 -13.48 5.05 -15.55
CA SER A 61 -13.76 5.63 -16.88
C SER A 61 -13.24 4.79 -18.04
N HIS A 62 -12.32 3.87 -17.78
CA HIS A 62 -11.75 2.99 -18.79
C HIS A 62 -12.52 1.66 -18.83
N ALA A 63 -12.91 1.24 -20.05
CA ALA A 63 -13.40 -0.12 -20.25
C ALA A 63 -12.24 -1.10 -20.02
N HIS A 64 -12.50 -2.20 -19.31
CA HIS A 64 -11.54 -3.27 -19.15
C HIS A 64 -11.74 -4.28 -20.29
N GLU A 65 -10.68 -4.53 -21.05
CA GLU A 65 -10.70 -5.47 -22.17
C GLU A 65 -10.52 -6.89 -21.63
N HIS A 66 -11.51 -7.74 -21.85
CA HIS A 66 -11.41 -9.17 -21.58
C HIS A 66 -10.98 -9.87 -22.85
N ASP A 67 -9.78 -10.44 -22.85
CA ASP A 67 -9.35 -11.34 -23.92
C ASP A 67 -9.94 -12.73 -23.68
N HIS A 68 -10.89 -13.11 -24.53
CA HIS A 68 -11.60 -14.39 -24.45
C HIS A 68 -10.93 -15.52 -25.24
N ASP A 69 -9.97 -15.21 -26.12
CA ASP A 69 -9.35 -16.21 -27.00
C ASP A 69 -8.06 -16.77 -26.37
N GLN A 70 -8.19 -17.28 -25.14
CA GLN A 70 -7.06 -17.83 -24.41
C GLN A 70 -6.77 -19.26 -24.87
N ILE A 71 -5.57 -19.45 -25.43
CA ILE A 71 -5.05 -20.77 -25.79
C ILE A 71 -5.09 -21.67 -24.54
N GLN A 72 -5.83 -22.76 -24.62
CA GLN A 72 -6.00 -23.71 -23.52
C GLN A 72 -4.72 -24.54 -23.34
N TYR A 73 -3.82 -24.05 -22.49
CA TYR A 73 -2.62 -24.79 -22.12
C TYR A 73 -2.95 -25.92 -21.14
N PRO A 74 -2.22 -27.05 -21.16
CA PRO A 74 -2.48 -28.20 -20.28
C PRO A 74 -2.38 -27.92 -18.78
N TYR A 75 -1.77 -26.80 -18.41
CA TYR A 75 -1.63 -26.35 -17.02
C TYR A 75 -2.71 -25.36 -16.58
N MET A 76 -3.52 -24.86 -17.51
CA MET A 76 -4.60 -23.92 -17.25
C MET A 76 -5.90 -24.70 -17.03
N HIS A 77 -6.81 -24.15 -16.22
CA HIS A 77 -8.10 -24.78 -15.88
C HIS A 77 -8.02 -26.24 -15.37
N ILE A 78 -6.88 -26.67 -14.79
CA ILE A 78 -6.77 -28.01 -14.22
C ILE A 78 -7.75 -28.14 -13.04
N ARG A 79 -8.54 -29.21 -13.07
CA ARG A 79 -9.39 -29.67 -11.96
C ARG A 79 -8.99 -31.09 -11.56
N THR A 80 -8.37 -31.24 -10.41
CA THR A 80 -8.11 -32.55 -9.80
C THR A 80 -9.29 -33.04 -8.95
N LYS A 81 -10.10 -32.09 -8.45
CA LYS A 81 -11.33 -32.34 -7.69
C LYS A 81 -12.36 -31.28 -8.05
N ASP A 82 -13.61 -31.72 -8.18
CA ASP A 82 -14.73 -30.80 -8.45
C ASP A 82 -15.01 -29.90 -7.25
N PHE A 83 -15.44 -28.68 -7.54
CA PHE A 83 -15.89 -27.76 -6.50
C PHE A 83 -17.22 -28.19 -5.91
N PRO A 84 -17.51 -27.81 -4.66
CA PRO A 84 -18.77 -28.15 -4.01
C PRO A 84 -19.99 -27.45 -4.65
N TRP A 85 -19.79 -26.44 -5.49
CA TRP A 85 -20.86 -25.68 -6.17
C TRP A 85 -20.97 -25.96 -7.68
N GLY A 86 -20.11 -26.81 -8.27
CA GLY A 86 -20.20 -27.18 -9.69
C GLY A 86 -18.91 -26.97 -10.49
N ALA A 87 -19.05 -26.91 -11.81
CA ALA A 87 -17.92 -26.90 -12.75
C ALA A 87 -17.19 -25.54 -12.86
N CYS A 88 -17.90 -24.43 -12.66
CA CYS A 88 -17.36 -23.08 -12.82
C CYS A 88 -16.51 -22.64 -11.62
N SER A 89 -15.49 -21.79 -11.87
CA SER A 89 -14.79 -21.10 -10.79
C SER A 89 -15.72 -20.11 -10.09
N LEU A 90 -15.46 -19.86 -8.80
CA LEU A 90 -16.36 -19.07 -7.95
C LEU A 90 -16.67 -17.67 -8.52
N PHE A 91 -15.69 -17.02 -9.14
CA PHE A 91 -15.82 -15.67 -9.71
C PHE A 91 -15.70 -15.63 -11.24
N ASP A 92 -15.94 -16.75 -11.91
CA ASP A 92 -15.89 -16.84 -13.38
C ASP A 92 -17.26 -16.56 -13.97
N THR A 93 -17.55 -15.29 -14.21
CA THR A 93 -18.86 -14.83 -14.69
C THR A 93 -19.21 -15.39 -16.06
N HIS A 94 -18.24 -15.56 -16.96
CA HIS A 94 -18.47 -16.13 -18.29
C HIS A 94 -18.94 -17.58 -18.21
N CYS A 95 -18.25 -18.42 -17.44
CA CYS A 95 -18.68 -19.81 -17.25
C CYS A 95 -20.09 -19.89 -16.65
N TRP A 96 -20.43 -19.02 -15.69
CA TRP A 96 -21.77 -18.97 -15.11
C TRP A 96 -22.86 -18.50 -16.08
N GLU A 97 -22.55 -17.61 -17.01
CA GLU A 97 -23.47 -17.14 -18.05
C GLU A 97 -23.72 -18.22 -19.11
N GLU A 98 -22.66 -18.89 -19.57
CA GLU A 98 -22.76 -20.02 -20.50
C GLU A 98 -23.62 -21.16 -19.92
N GLN A 99 -23.45 -21.48 -18.63
CA GLN A 99 -24.28 -22.48 -17.95
C GLN A 99 -25.77 -22.10 -17.90
N LYS A 100 -26.09 -20.81 -17.78
CA LYS A 100 -27.48 -20.34 -17.77
C LYS A 100 -28.08 -20.35 -19.18
N GLY A 101 -27.31 -19.95 -20.20
CA GLY A 101 -27.74 -19.96 -21.60
C GLY A 101 -28.00 -21.36 -22.13
N GLY A 102 -27.14 -22.32 -21.79
CA GLY A 102 -27.31 -23.73 -22.18
C GLY A 102 -28.51 -24.44 -21.54
N HIS A 103 -29.09 -23.90 -20.46
CA HIS A 103 -30.28 -24.48 -19.81
C HIS A 103 -31.61 -24.00 -20.42
N SER A 104 -31.59 -23.01 -21.32
CA SER A 104 -32.80 -22.51 -22.01
C SER A 104 -33.00 -23.05 -23.43
N GLU A 105 -32.07 -23.86 -23.93
CA GLU A 105 -32.14 -24.48 -25.26
C GLU A 105 -32.52 -25.98 -25.23
N GLU A 106 -32.92 -26.51 -24.06
CA GLU A 106 -33.50 -27.86 -23.87
C GLU A 106 -34.98 -27.83 -23.48
#